data_AF-A0A1G3C2N2-F1
#
_entry.id   AF-A0A1G3C2N2-F1
#
_cell.length_a   1.000
_cell.length_b   1.000
_cell.length_c   1.000
_cell.angle_alpha   90.00
_cell.angle_beta   90.00
_cell.angle_gamma   90.00
#
_symmetry.space_group_name_H-M   'P 1'
#
loop_
_entity.id
_entity.type
_entity.pdbx_description
1 polymer ?
#
loop_
_entity_poly.entity_id
_entity_poly.type
_entity_poly.pdbx_seq_one_letter_code
_entity_poly.pdbx_strand_id
1 'polypeptide(L)'
;MDPVAKNFIRMSVIYFAIAATIGAFFMFSNIHRNQLYHAHTHLMLLGWMSMMIYGVGYHILPRFNGNPVAFPKLAIIHFWVANVALIGFVSTWGISRYGGSKIPEQAFAVLNAIGIFMFVTNMLMSIRKPKED
;
A
#
# COMPACT_ATOMS: atom_id res chain seq x y z
N MET A 1 3.14 9.49 17.79
CA MET A 1 2.58 8.71 16.67
C MET A 1 3.08 7.27 16.77
N ASP A 2 2.19 6.29 16.58
CA ASP A 2 2.54 4.87 16.60
C ASP A 2 3.63 4.55 15.57
N PRO A 3 4.63 3.71 15.89
CA PRO A 3 5.76 3.43 14.98
C PRO A 3 5.32 2.92 13.61
N VAL A 4 4.30 2.06 13.56
CA VAL A 4 3.74 1.49 12.32
C VAL A 4 3.09 2.57 11.46
N ALA A 5 2.29 3.44 12.06
CA ALA A 5 1.65 4.56 11.37
C ALA A 5 2.70 5.50 10.74
N LYS A 6 3.76 5.82 11.50
CA LYS A 6 4.89 6.61 11.02
C LYS A 6 5.59 5.93 9.82
N ASN A 7 5.77 4.61 9.87
CA ASN A 7 6.41 3.87 8.79
C ASN A 7 5.57 3.87 7.51
N PHE A 8 4.24 3.73 7.61
CA PHE A 8 3.34 3.88 6.47
C PHE A 8 3.46 5.27 5.81
N ILE A 9 3.48 6.34 6.60
CA ILE A 9 3.63 7.71 6.08
C ILE A 9 5.00 7.90 5.43
N ARG A 10 6.08 7.37 6.04
CA ARG A 10 7.43 7.42 5.46
C ARG A 10 7.48 6.71 4.10
N MET A 11 6.93 5.51 4.00
CA MET A 11 6.88 4.79 2.72
C MET A 11 6.00 5.49 1.71
N SER A 12 4.89 6.09 2.13
CA SER A 12 4.00 6.87 1.27
C SER A 12 4.74 7.99 0.54
N VAL A 13 5.50 8.82 1.28
CA VAL A 13 6.25 9.93 0.66
C VAL A 13 7.43 9.46 -0.18
N ILE A 14 8.05 8.32 0.17
CA ILE A 14 9.09 7.70 -0.66
C ILE A 14 8.49 7.22 -1.99
N TYR A 15 7.38 6.49 -1.95
CA TYR A 15 6.70 6.04 -3.18
C TYR A 15 6.18 7.21 -4.00
N PHE A 16 5.72 8.28 -3.38
CA PHE A 16 5.32 9.50 -4.09
C PHE A 16 6.49 10.08 -4.89
N ALA A 17 7.66 10.25 -4.25
CA ALA A 17 8.85 10.77 -4.92
C ALA A 17 9.31 9.86 -6.09
N ILE A 18 9.31 8.55 -5.88
CA ILE A 18 9.64 7.57 -6.93
C ILE A 18 8.63 7.64 -8.08
N ALA A 19 7.33 7.61 -7.77
CA ALA A 19 6.27 7.64 -8.77
C ALA A 19 6.28 8.94 -9.58
N ALA A 20 6.49 10.08 -8.93
CA ALA A 20 6.63 11.38 -9.60
C ALA A 20 7.83 11.39 -10.56
N THR A 21 8.95 10.83 -10.15
CA THR A 21 10.16 10.72 -10.98
C THR A 21 9.91 9.83 -12.20
N ILE A 22 9.29 8.66 -12.02
CA ILE A 22 8.91 7.77 -13.13
C ILE A 22 7.94 8.50 -14.08
N GLY A 23 6.97 9.22 -13.52
CA GLY A 23 5.97 10.01 -14.23
C GLY A 23 6.62 11.04 -15.16
N ALA A 24 7.56 11.82 -14.62
CA ALA A 24 8.33 12.78 -15.41
C ALA A 24 9.19 12.08 -16.47
N PHE A 25 9.87 10.99 -16.11
CA PHE A 25 10.80 10.31 -17.01
C PHE A 25 10.14 9.78 -18.30
N PHE A 26 8.99 9.11 -18.21
CA PHE A 26 8.36 8.55 -19.42
C PHE A 26 7.69 9.61 -20.31
N MET A 27 7.60 10.88 -19.87
CA MET A 27 7.18 11.99 -20.74
C MET A 27 8.27 12.36 -21.75
N PHE A 28 9.54 12.11 -21.40
CA PHE A 28 10.70 12.40 -22.25
C PHE A 28 11.23 11.14 -22.97
N SER A 29 10.79 9.95 -22.58
CA SER A 29 11.28 8.67 -23.12
C SER A 29 10.16 7.66 -23.34
N ASN A 30 10.16 7.02 -24.52
CA ASN A 30 9.22 5.94 -24.86
C ASN A 30 9.72 4.54 -24.47
N ILE A 31 10.93 4.44 -23.89
CA ILE A 31 11.53 3.16 -23.50
C ILE A 31 10.73 2.57 -22.34
N HIS A 32 10.27 1.31 -22.49
CA HIS A 32 9.45 0.60 -21.49
C HIS A 32 8.23 1.39 -21.00
N ARG A 33 7.64 2.24 -21.87
CA ARG A 33 6.56 3.17 -21.50
C ARG A 33 5.39 2.48 -20.78
N ASN A 34 4.97 1.31 -21.24
CA ASN A 34 3.86 0.58 -20.63
C ASN A 34 4.19 0.10 -19.20
N GLN A 35 5.41 -0.41 -18.98
CA GLN A 35 5.89 -0.85 -17.66
C GLN A 35 6.00 0.32 -16.70
N LEU A 36 6.60 1.42 -17.15
CA LEU A 36 6.77 2.63 -16.33
C LEU A 36 5.44 3.29 -16.02
N TYR A 37 4.50 3.33 -16.98
CA TYR A 37 3.15 3.83 -16.74
C TYR A 37 2.39 2.96 -15.72
N HIS A 38 2.51 1.63 -15.83
CA HIS A 38 1.94 0.71 -14.86
C HIS A 38 2.53 0.91 -13.46
N ALA A 39 3.86 1.01 -13.36
CA ALA A 39 4.54 1.28 -12.09
C ALA A 39 4.13 2.64 -11.50
N HIS A 40 4.13 3.71 -12.30
CA HIS A 40 3.72 5.05 -11.87
C HIS A 40 2.31 5.06 -11.28
N THR A 41 1.33 4.52 -12.01
CA THR A 41 -0.07 4.54 -11.60
C THR A 41 -0.29 3.80 -10.28
N HIS A 42 0.30 2.62 -10.11
CA HIS A 42 0.15 1.84 -8.88
C HIS A 42 0.98 2.36 -7.72
N LEU A 43 2.17 2.91 -7.97
CA LEU A 43 2.94 3.58 -6.92
C LEU A 43 2.26 4.88 -6.46
N MET A 44 1.57 5.61 -7.34
CA MET A 44 0.75 6.77 -6.94
C MET A 44 -0.46 6.34 -6.10
N LEU A 45 -1.20 5.32 -6.52
CA LEU A 45 -2.42 4.90 -5.83
C LEU A 45 -2.12 4.06 -4.57
N LEU A 46 -1.47 2.90 -4.73
CA LEU A 46 -1.25 1.95 -3.64
C LEU A 46 -0.04 2.36 -2.77
N GLY A 47 0.96 2.98 -3.35
CA GLY A 47 2.16 3.45 -2.64
C GLY A 47 1.92 4.76 -1.92
N TRP A 48 1.61 5.83 -2.63
CA TRP A 48 1.39 7.15 -2.02
C TRP A 48 0.05 7.22 -1.30
N MET A 49 -1.06 7.20 -2.05
CA MET A 49 -2.40 7.50 -1.49
C MET A 49 -2.81 6.49 -0.41
N SER A 50 -2.79 5.19 -0.72
CA SER A 50 -3.21 4.15 0.22
C SER A 50 -2.32 4.09 1.46
N MET A 51 -0.99 4.15 1.34
CA MET A 51 -0.12 4.13 2.54
C MET A 51 -0.30 5.39 3.39
N MET A 52 -0.58 6.56 2.80
CA MET A 52 -0.92 7.75 3.56
C MET A 52 -2.20 7.51 4.36
N ILE A 53 -3.24 6.97 3.72
CA ILE A 53 -4.51 6.61 4.36
C ILE A 53 -4.29 5.58 5.47
N TYR A 54 -3.43 4.58 5.27
CA TYR A 54 -3.15 3.57 6.29
C TYR A 54 -2.44 4.18 7.50
N GLY A 55 -1.39 4.98 7.26
CA GLY A 55 -0.63 5.61 8.33
C GLY A 55 -1.47 6.59 9.14
N VAL A 56 -2.18 7.50 8.46
CA VAL A 56 -3.09 8.46 9.10
C VAL A 56 -4.26 7.72 9.76
N GLY A 57 -4.84 6.73 9.08
CA GLY A 57 -5.96 5.94 9.58
C GLY A 57 -5.63 5.23 10.88
N TYR A 58 -4.53 4.46 10.93
CA TYR A 58 -4.09 3.80 12.16
C TYR A 58 -3.72 4.77 13.28
N HIS A 59 -3.34 6.01 12.95
CA HIS A 59 -3.03 7.01 13.94
C HIS A 59 -4.29 7.70 14.47
N ILE A 60 -5.15 8.22 13.60
CA ILE A 60 -6.17 9.19 14.00
C ILE A 60 -7.51 8.50 14.30
N LEU A 61 -7.95 7.56 13.46
CA LEU A 61 -9.33 7.07 13.50
C LEU A 61 -9.71 6.34 14.81
N PRO A 62 -8.89 5.43 15.38
CA PRO A 62 -9.22 4.82 16.67
C PRO A 62 -9.32 5.84 17.80
N ARG A 63 -8.48 6.89 17.75
CA ARG A 63 -8.38 7.91 18.81
C ARG A 63 -9.62 8.79 18.90
N PHE A 64 -10.36 8.99 17.82
CA PHE A 64 -11.64 9.73 17.88
C PHE A 64 -12.68 9.06 18.78
N ASN A 65 -12.60 7.73 18.93
CA ASN A 65 -13.50 6.97 19.80
C ASN A 65 -12.83 6.60 21.13
N GLY A 66 -11.68 7.19 21.45
CA GLY A 66 -10.91 6.85 22.65
C GLY A 66 -10.32 5.43 22.64
N ASN A 67 -10.38 4.72 21.50
CA ASN A 67 -9.96 3.33 21.39
C ASN A 67 -8.49 3.21 20.94
N PRO A 68 -7.77 2.18 21.39
CA PRO A 68 -6.55 1.74 20.73
C PRO A 68 -6.86 1.07 19.38
N VAL A 69 -5.84 0.86 18.55
CA VAL A 69 -5.95 -0.02 17.38
C VAL A 69 -6.31 -1.43 17.85
N ALA A 70 -7.35 -2.04 17.26
CA ALA A 70 -7.90 -3.32 17.68
C ALA A 70 -6.88 -4.47 17.62
N PHE A 71 -6.08 -4.54 16.55
CA PHE A 71 -5.04 -5.56 16.38
C PHE A 71 -3.69 -4.93 16.02
N PRO A 72 -2.86 -4.52 17.01
CA PRO A 72 -1.58 -3.86 16.74
C PRO A 72 -0.60 -4.76 15.95
N LYS A 73 -0.56 -6.05 16.25
CA LYS A 73 0.28 -7.03 15.52
C LYS A 73 -0.13 -7.16 14.06
N LEU A 74 -1.44 -7.15 13.78
CA LEU A 74 -1.96 -7.21 12.41
C LEU A 74 -1.58 -5.95 11.61
N ALA A 75 -1.51 -4.78 12.26
CA ALA A 75 -1.05 -3.55 11.60
C ALA A 75 0.44 -3.63 11.19
N ILE A 76 1.29 -4.28 12.00
CA ILE A 76 2.70 -4.54 11.65
C ILE A 76 2.80 -5.49 10.46
N ILE A 77 2.04 -6.60 10.48
CA ILE A 77 2.01 -7.56 9.37
C ILE A 77 1.52 -6.89 8.10
N HIS A 78 0.42 -6.13 8.20
CA HIS A 78 -0.13 -5.36 7.10
C HIS A 78 0.91 -4.42 6.47
N PHE A 79 1.72 -3.72 7.28
CA PHE A 79 2.79 -2.86 6.75
C PHE A 79 3.75 -3.62 5.82
N TRP A 80 4.23 -4.78 6.24
CA TRP A 80 5.13 -5.59 5.42
C TRP A 80 4.44 -6.18 4.20
N VAL A 81 3.23 -6.72 4.38
CA VAL A 81 2.42 -7.29 3.30
C VAL A 81 2.16 -6.24 2.22
N ALA A 82 1.73 -5.03 2.58
CA ALA A 82 1.41 -3.97 1.62
C ALA A 82 2.66 -3.53 0.82
N ASN A 83 3.82 -3.41 1.47
CA ASN A 83 5.06 -3.02 0.79
C ASN A 83 5.60 -4.12 -0.13
N VAL A 84 5.66 -5.37 0.35
CA VAL A 84 6.12 -6.51 -0.46
C VAL A 84 5.17 -6.75 -1.63
N ALA A 85 3.86 -6.67 -1.39
CA ALA A 85 2.86 -6.81 -2.43
C ALA A 85 2.99 -5.73 -3.51
N LEU A 86 3.16 -4.47 -3.12
CA LEU A 86 3.31 -3.37 -4.06
C LEU A 86 4.59 -3.51 -4.90
N ILE A 87 5.74 -3.70 -4.25
CA ILE A 87 7.04 -3.82 -4.93
C ILE A 87 7.02 -5.03 -5.87
N GLY A 88 6.55 -6.18 -5.40
CA GLY A 88 6.41 -7.38 -6.23
C GLY A 88 5.46 -7.15 -7.42
N PHE A 89 4.33 -6.48 -7.20
CA PHE A 89 3.36 -6.23 -8.25
C PHE A 89 3.90 -5.33 -9.36
N VAL A 90 4.58 -4.23 -9.01
CA VAL A 90 5.14 -3.31 -10.01
C VAL A 90 6.38 -3.87 -10.70
N SER A 91 7.18 -4.68 -10.02
CA SER A 91 8.42 -5.26 -10.57
C SER A 91 8.19 -6.48 -11.46
N THR A 92 7.14 -7.27 -11.18
CA THR A 92 6.82 -8.47 -11.98
C THR A 92 5.90 -8.20 -13.15
N TRP A 93 5.31 -7.01 -13.22
CA TRP A 93 4.42 -6.65 -14.31
C TRP A 93 5.15 -6.66 -15.65
N GLY A 94 4.58 -7.39 -16.62
CA GLY A 94 5.17 -7.50 -17.95
C GLY A 94 6.11 -8.68 -18.16
N ILE A 95 6.47 -9.45 -17.13
CA ILE A 95 7.20 -10.73 -17.29
C ILE A 95 6.52 -11.62 -18.33
N SER A 96 5.19 -11.72 -18.28
CA SER A 96 4.42 -12.52 -19.24
C SER A 96 4.49 -12.03 -20.69
N ARG A 97 4.78 -10.74 -20.91
CA ARG A 97 4.92 -10.15 -22.23
C ARG A 97 6.27 -10.47 -22.87
N TYR A 98 7.25 -10.91 -22.06
CA TYR A 98 8.57 -11.36 -22.50
C TYR A 98 8.68 -12.90 -22.52
N GLY A 99 7.54 -13.61 -22.57
CA GLY A 99 7.49 -15.09 -22.63
C GLY A 99 7.47 -15.80 -21.28
N GLY A 100 7.41 -15.07 -20.17
CA GLY A 100 7.28 -15.64 -18.82
C GLY A 100 5.84 -15.98 -18.40
N SER A 101 5.68 -16.43 -17.16
CA SER A 101 4.36 -16.70 -16.58
C SER A 101 3.68 -15.44 -16.03
N LYS A 102 2.33 -15.41 -16.03
CA LYS A 102 1.52 -14.37 -15.36
C LYS A 102 1.37 -14.59 -13.85
N ILE A 103 1.71 -15.77 -13.35
CA ILE A 103 1.52 -16.18 -11.95
C ILE A 103 2.15 -15.17 -10.96
N PRO A 104 3.37 -14.65 -11.15
CA PRO A 104 3.97 -13.72 -10.20
C PRO A 104 3.15 -12.42 -10.03
N GLU A 105 2.75 -11.80 -11.15
CA GLU A 105 1.94 -10.57 -11.16
C GLU A 105 0.60 -10.81 -10.45
N GLN A 106 -0.07 -11.93 -10.76
CA GLN A 106 -1.35 -12.30 -10.13
C GLN A 106 -1.20 -12.57 -8.63
N ALA A 107 -0.13 -13.25 -8.21
CA ALA A 107 0.13 -13.53 -6.81
C ALA A 107 0.31 -12.23 -6.00
N PHE A 108 1.09 -11.28 -6.51
CA PHE A 108 1.25 -9.99 -5.85
C PHE A 108 0.00 -9.12 -5.90
N ALA A 109 -0.83 -9.22 -6.95
CA ALA A 109 -2.14 -8.57 -6.97
C ALA A 109 -3.07 -9.09 -5.87
N VAL A 110 -3.13 -10.42 -5.68
CA VAL A 110 -3.88 -11.04 -4.58
C VAL A 110 -3.32 -10.62 -3.23
N LEU A 111 -1.99 -10.55 -3.09
CA LEU A 111 -1.36 -10.11 -1.85
C LEU A 111 -1.69 -8.63 -1.50
N ASN A 112 -1.82 -7.76 -2.51
CA ASN A 112 -2.30 -6.39 -2.31
C ASN A 112 -3.74 -6.38 -1.78
N ALA A 113 -4.61 -7.19 -2.36
CA ALA A 113 -5.99 -7.33 -1.89
C ALA A 113 -6.04 -7.81 -0.43
N ILE A 114 -5.22 -8.81 -0.07
CA ILE A 114 -5.07 -9.30 1.30
C ILE A 114 -4.65 -8.16 2.24
N GLY A 115 -3.65 -7.35 1.86
CA GLY A 115 -3.23 -6.18 2.63
C GLY A 115 -4.38 -5.19 2.87
N ILE A 116 -5.17 -4.89 1.84
CA ILE A 116 -6.35 -4.03 1.96
C ILE A 116 -7.35 -4.62 2.96
N PHE A 117 -7.65 -5.91 2.88
CA PHE A 117 -8.55 -6.57 3.84
C PHE A 117 -8.01 -6.53 5.27
N MET A 118 -6.70 -6.69 5.48
CA MET A 118 -6.09 -6.52 6.80
C MET A 118 -6.30 -5.11 7.35
N PHE A 119 -6.14 -4.07 6.51
CA PHE A 119 -6.42 -2.69 6.90
C PHE A 119 -7.88 -2.50 7.31
N VAL A 120 -8.80 -2.84 6.40
CA VAL A 120 -10.24 -2.64 6.58
C VAL A 120 -10.72 -3.34 7.83
N THR A 121 -10.35 -4.61 8.01
CA THR A 121 -10.76 -5.42 9.16
C THR A 121 -10.28 -4.83 10.47
N ASN A 122 -9.00 -4.43 10.54
CA ASN A 122 -8.43 -3.82 11.74
C ASN A 122 -9.06 -2.45 12.03
N MET A 123 -9.29 -1.65 10.99
CA MET A 123 -9.88 -0.32 11.12
C MET A 123 -11.33 -0.38 11.58
N LEU A 124 -12.16 -1.19 10.92
CA LEU A 124 -13.57 -1.37 11.28
C LEU A 124 -13.74 -1.83 12.72
N MET A 125 -12.84 -2.69 13.23
CA MET A 125 -12.88 -3.10 14.63
C MET A 125 -12.37 -2.03 15.59
N SER A 126 -11.39 -1.21 15.17
CA SER A 126 -10.86 -0.12 16.00
C SER A 126 -11.86 1.02 16.20
N ILE A 127 -12.72 1.28 15.22
CA ILE A 127 -13.72 2.36 15.27
C ILE A 127 -15.07 1.93 15.85
N ARG A 128 -15.27 0.67 16.24
CA ARG A 128 -16.51 0.27 16.92
C ARG A 128 -16.59 0.95 18.29
N LYS A 129 -17.74 1.54 18.63
CA LYS A 129 -17.97 2.14 19.95
C LYS A 129 -17.72 1.09 21.05
N PRO A 130 -17.14 1.47 22.21
CA PRO A 130 -17.17 0.61 23.40
C PRO A 130 -18.62 0.22 23.70
N LYS A 131 -18.85 -1.01 24.21
CA LYS A 131 -20.16 -1.32 24.81
C LYS A 131 -20.36 -0.35 25.97
N GLU A 132 -21.49 0.35 25.99
CA GLU A 132 -21.94 1.06 27.18
C GLU A 132 -22.36 -0.04 28.17
N ASP A 133 -21.57 -0.22 29.22
CA ASP A 133 -21.89 -1.06 30.37
C ASP A 133 -22.82 -0.30 31.33
#